data_AF-Q23DW8-F1
#
_entry.id   AF-Q23DW8-F1
#
_cell.length_a   1.000
_cell.length_b   1.000
_cell.length_c   1.000
_cell.angle_alpha   90.00
_cell.angle_beta   90.00
_cell.angle_gamma   90.00
#
_symmetry.space_group_name_H-M   'P 1'
#
loop_
_entity.id
_entity.type
_entity.pdbx_description
1 polymer ?
#
loop_
_entity_poly.entity_id
_entity_poly.type
_entity_poly.pdbx_seq_one_letter_code
_entity_poly.pdbx_strand_id
1 'polypeptide(L)'
;MDLNRLSRVFSTKEQQKQIANPDKILEEELKCPICLEVSRKPVTTDCCGSVFCEDCIKNIVTKKCPKCNKQSFTYSLNIFANRLVNQFPIVCKYGCGHVSGGSEIGNHEKQCPNKILKCKYCNFEGVYNSFLQHIINQHVNQIVQLFEKQE
;
A
#
# COMPACT_ATOMS: atom_id res chain seq x y z
N MET A 1 14.96 -29.99 17.22
CA MET A 1 15.71 -28.78 16.83
C MET A 1 14.96 -27.60 17.42
N ASP A 2 15.43 -27.18 18.60
CA ASP A 2 14.74 -26.26 19.50
C ASP A 2 14.81 -24.80 19.06
N LEU A 3 13.64 -24.15 18.99
CA LEU A 3 13.42 -22.74 18.61
C LEU A 3 13.78 -21.74 19.72
N ASN A 4 14.86 -21.97 20.47
CA ASN A 4 15.20 -21.16 21.65
C ASN A 4 16.65 -20.62 21.63
N ARG A 5 17.08 -20.06 20.48
CA ARG A 5 18.45 -19.55 20.32
C ARG A 5 18.55 -18.11 19.80
N LEU A 6 17.55 -17.26 20.11
CA LEU A 6 17.61 -15.81 19.82
C LEU A 6 17.43 -14.92 21.06
N SER A 7 17.77 -15.40 22.25
CA SER A 7 17.83 -14.60 23.48
C SER A 7 19.22 -14.63 24.11
N ARG A 8 20.22 -14.09 23.41
CA ARG A 8 21.53 -13.77 24.00
C ARG A 8 22.00 -12.38 23.56
N VAL A 9 21.21 -11.39 23.93
CA VAL A 9 21.73 -10.06 24.25
C VAL A 9 21.25 -9.77 25.68
N PHE A 10 22.22 -9.55 26.56
CA PHE A 10 22.16 -9.39 28.01
C PHE A 10 20.88 -8.74 28.56
N SER A 11 20.32 -9.28 29.66
CA SER A 11 19.66 -8.49 30.72
C SER A 11 19.31 -9.34 31.95
N THR A 12 19.74 -8.85 33.12
CA THR A 12 19.27 -9.27 34.45
C THR A 12 17.79 -8.93 34.63
N LYS A 13 17.14 -9.58 35.61
CA LYS A 13 15.68 -9.58 35.84
C LYS A 13 15.03 -8.21 36.09
N GLU A 14 15.78 -7.12 36.21
CA GLU A 14 15.25 -5.78 36.51
C GLU A 14 15.03 -4.87 35.28
N GLN A 15 15.48 -5.27 34.09
CA GLN A 15 15.38 -4.43 32.86
C GLN A 15 14.21 -4.79 31.94
N GLN A 16 13.32 -5.71 32.32
CA GLN A 16 12.25 -6.24 31.45
C GLN A 16 11.10 -5.26 31.11
N LYS A 17 11.13 -4.00 31.57
CA LYS A 17 10.00 -3.08 31.40
C LYS A 17 9.93 -2.33 30.06
N GLN A 18 10.89 -2.45 29.15
CA GLN A 18 10.87 -1.71 27.88
C GLN A 18 11.53 -2.42 26.68
N ILE A 19 11.24 -3.71 26.46
CA ILE A 19 11.60 -4.34 25.18
C ILE A 19 10.44 -4.10 24.22
N ALA A 20 10.64 -3.26 23.21
CA ALA A 20 9.65 -3.00 22.18
C ALA A 20 9.29 -4.31 21.45
N ASN A 21 7.99 -4.51 21.17
CA ASN A 21 7.49 -5.68 20.45
C ASN A 21 8.15 -5.74 19.05
N PRO A 22 8.88 -6.83 18.69
CA PRO A 22 9.53 -6.95 17.39
C PRO A 22 8.58 -6.76 16.21
N ASP A 23 7.32 -7.21 16.32
CA ASP A 23 6.32 -7.03 15.25
C ASP A 23 5.98 -5.56 15.04
N LYS A 24 5.91 -4.79 16.13
CA LYS A 24 5.65 -3.35 16.08
C LYS A 24 6.83 -2.59 15.48
N ILE A 25 8.06 -2.98 15.81
CA ILE A 25 9.26 -2.39 15.19
C ILE A 25 9.24 -2.67 13.68
N LEU A 26 8.96 -3.91 13.29
CA LEU A 26 8.91 -4.30 11.89
C LEU A 26 7.82 -3.56 11.12
N GLU A 27 6.64 -3.40 11.71
CA GLU A 27 5.54 -2.62 11.11
C GLU A 27 5.96 -1.18 10.84
N GLU A 28 6.62 -0.52 11.80
CA GLU A 28 7.12 0.87 11.64
C GLU A 28 8.20 0.99 10.56
N GLU A 29 9.13 0.03 10.47
CA GLU A 29 10.16 0.01 9.41
C GLU A 29 9.58 -0.20 8.00
N LEU A 30 8.39 -0.82 7.91
CA LEU A 30 7.68 -1.04 6.65
C LEU A 30 6.65 0.05 6.34
N LYS A 31 6.43 1.02 7.23
CA LYS A 31 5.51 2.13 6.97
C LYS A 31 6.08 3.08 5.93
N CYS A 32 5.24 3.46 4.97
CA CYS A 32 5.58 4.45 3.97
C CYS A 32 5.59 5.86 4.60
N PRO A 33 6.69 6.62 4.52
CA PRO A 33 6.76 7.98 5.07
C PRO A 33 5.81 9.00 4.42
N ILE A 34 5.17 8.65 3.31
CA ILE A 34 4.25 9.54 2.57
C ILE A 34 2.81 9.35 3.04
N CYS A 35 2.30 8.11 3.04
CA CYS A 35 0.93 7.81 3.44
C CYS A 35 0.79 7.36 4.90
N LEU A 36 1.90 7.12 5.60
CA LEU A 36 1.98 6.70 7.00
C LEU A 36 1.35 5.33 7.31
N GLU A 37 1.07 4.55 6.28
CA GLU A 37 0.53 3.19 6.35
C GLU A 37 1.61 2.17 5.99
N VAL A 38 1.39 0.89 6.35
CA VAL A 38 2.22 -0.22 5.87
C VAL A 38 2.31 -0.17 4.34
N SER A 39 3.53 -0.22 3.82
CA SER A 39 3.80 0.04 2.41
C SER A 39 3.12 -0.98 1.49
N ARG A 40 2.40 -0.48 0.49
CA ARG A 40 1.76 -1.28 -0.57
C ARG A 40 2.70 -1.35 -1.78
N LYS A 41 3.08 -2.55 -2.22
CA LYS A 41 4.13 -2.75 -3.24
C LYS A 41 5.40 -1.96 -2.89
N PRO A 42 6.09 -2.35 -1.81
CA PRO A 42 7.18 -1.58 -1.26
C PRO A 42 8.35 -1.45 -2.24
N VAL A 43 8.83 -0.23 -2.39
CA VAL A 43 10.07 0.13 -3.08
C VAL A 43 11.04 0.75 -2.08
N THR A 44 12.33 0.65 -2.34
CA THR A 44 13.37 1.20 -1.47
C THR A 44 14.21 2.22 -2.20
N THR A 45 14.53 3.32 -1.52
CA THR A 45 15.42 4.34 -2.07
C THR A 45 16.89 3.96 -1.92
N ASP A 46 17.70 4.29 -2.93
CA ASP A 46 19.15 4.10 -2.91
C ASP A 46 19.88 4.99 -1.89
N CYS A 47 19.27 6.13 -1.55
CA CYS A 47 19.90 7.15 -0.73
C CYS A 47 19.93 6.86 0.78
N CYS A 48 18.83 6.33 1.33
CA CYS A 48 18.69 6.10 2.77
C CYS A 48 17.99 4.78 3.11
N GLY A 49 17.74 3.92 2.11
CA GLY A 49 17.15 2.60 2.33
C GLY A 49 15.70 2.62 2.80
N SER A 50 15.03 3.77 2.75
CA SER A 50 13.66 3.90 3.26
C SER A 50 12.66 3.25 2.33
N VAL A 51 11.67 2.59 2.92
CA VAL A 51 10.61 1.89 2.20
C VAL A 51 9.45 2.85 1.93
N PHE A 52 8.92 2.82 0.71
CA PHE A 52 7.75 3.60 0.30
C PHE A 52 6.77 2.70 -0.47
N CYS A 53 5.50 3.11 -0.56
CA CYS A 53 4.61 2.57 -1.59
C CYS A 53 5.12 3.00 -2.98
N GLU A 54 5.11 2.08 -3.95
CA GLU A 54 5.44 2.39 -5.35
C GLU A 54 4.65 3.60 -5.87
N ASP A 55 3.33 3.59 -5.69
CA ASP A 55 2.46 4.69 -6.13
C ASP A 55 2.77 6.02 -5.40
N CYS A 56 3.13 5.97 -4.11
CA CYS A 56 3.40 7.19 -3.36
C CYS A 56 4.69 7.85 -3.83
N ILE A 57 5.78 7.09 -3.98
CA ILE A 57 7.07 7.67 -4.40
C ILE A 57 7.05 8.09 -5.86
N LYS A 58 6.26 7.42 -6.72
CA LYS A 58 6.13 7.76 -8.14
C LYS A 58 5.40 9.08 -8.37
N ASN A 59 4.48 9.45 -7.48
CA ASN A 59 3.65 10.65 -7.59
C ASN A 59 4.27 11.89 -6.93
N ILE A 60 5.52 11.82 -6.42
CA ILE A 60 6.17 13.00 -5.86
C ILE A 60 6.56 13.98 -6.98
N VAL A 61 6.37 15.28 -6.73
CA VAL A 61 6.75 16.34 -7.68
C VAL A 61 8.23 16.72 -7.53
N THR A 62 8.81 16.50 -6.34
CA THR A 62 10.18 16.92 -6.04
C THR A 62 11.21 15.85 -6.40
N LYS A 63 12.41 16.27 -6.79
CA LYS A 63 13.56 15.37 -6.98
C LYS A 63 14.32 15.06 -5.68
N LYS A 64 13.73 15.34 -4.52
CA LYS A 64 14.33 15.10 -3.20
C LYS A 64 13.66 13.92 -2.53
N CYS A 65 14.46 13.10 -1.86
CA CYS A 65 13.91 11.97 -1.10
C CYS A 65 12.99 12.48 0.02
N PRO A 66 11.73 12.01 0.12
CA PRO A 66 10.80 12.50 1.13
C PRO A 66 11.21 12.17 2.58
N LYS A 67 12.12 11.20 2.80
CA LYS A 67 12.60 10.84 4.14
C LYS A 67 13.83 11.64 4.57
N CYS A 68 14.85 11.71 3.73
CA CYS A 68 16.17 12.24 4.10
C CYS A 68 16.54 13.55 3.37
N ASN A 69 15.67 14.06 2.49
CA ASN A 69 15.88 15.25 1.67
C ASN A 69 17.09 15.22 0.71
N LYS A 70 17.73 14.05 0.50
CA LYS A 70 18.81 13.90 -0.47
C LYS A 70 18.31 14.24 -1.88
N GLN A 71 19.09 15.07 -2.58
CA GLN A 71 18.83 15.45 -3.96
C GLN A 71 19.15 14.29 -4.91
N SER A 72 18.33 14.09 -5.94
CA SER A 72 18.56 13.12 -7.02
C SER A 72 18.76 11.70 -6.50
N PHE A 73 17.65 11.07 -6.09
CA PHE A 73 17.62 9.69 -5.62
C PHE A 73 16.92 8.79 -6.66
N THR A 74 17.20 7.49 -6.59
CA THR A 74 16.48 6.47 -7.34
C THR A 74 15.79 5.49 -6.39
N TYR A 75 14.88 4.68 -6.90
CA TYR A 75 14.20 3.65 -6.12
C TYR A 75 13.98 2.39 -6.95
N SER A 76 13.89 1.25 -6.27
CA SER A 76 13.66 -0.05 -6.90
C SER A 76 12.72 -0.91 -6.05
N LEU A 77 12.05 -1.87 -6.70
CA LEU A 77 11.17 -2.82 -6.03
C LEU A 77 11.94 -3.61 -4.97
N ASN A 78 11.41 -3.63 -3.75
CA ASN A 78 12.00 -4.39 -2.65
C ASN A 78 11.21 -5.69 -2.44
N ILE A 79 11.68 -6.77 -3.05
CA ILE A 79 11.03 -8.10 -2.99
C ILE A 79 10.97 -8.61 -1.54
N PHE A 80 11.99 -8.34 -0.73
CA PHE A 80 12.01 -8.77 0.66
C PHE A 80 10.97 -8.04 1.49
N ALA A 81 10.94 -6.70 1.42
CA ALA A 81 9.89 -5.90 2.05
C ALA A 81 8.51 -6.33 1.56
N ASN A 82 8.36 -6.65 0.27
CA ASN A 82 7.10 -7.10 -0.32
C ASN A 82 6.59 -8.41 0.30
N ARG A 83 7.50 -9.33 0.67
CA ARG A 83 7.14 -10.56 1.39
C ARG A 83 6.74 -10.26 2.84
N LEU A 84 7.41 -9.32 3.49
CA LEU A 84 7.14 -8.95 4.88
C LEU A 84 5.81 -8.23 5.05
N VAL A 85 5.49 -7.25 4.19
CA VAL A 85 4.22 -6.52 4.26
C VAL A 85 2.99 -7.42 4.08
N ASN A 86 3.16 -8.58 3.42
CA ASN A 86 2.12 -9.58 3.27
C ASN A 86 1.87 -10.42 4.53
N GLN A 87 2.74 -10.34 5.54
CA GLN A 87 2.51 -10.98 6.84
C GLN A 87 1.54 -10.17 7.72
N PHE A 88 1.31 -8.90 7.39
CA PHE A 88 0.39 -8.03 8.10
C PHE A 88 -1.02 -8.13 7.48
N PRO A 89 -2.04 -8.59 8.22
CA PRO A 89 -3.40 -8.64 7.72
C PRO A 89 -3.97 -7.22 7.65
N ILE A 90 -4.33 -6.78 6.44
CA ILE A 90 -4.97 -5.49 6.20
C ILE A 90 -6.45 -5.70 5.90
N VAL A 91 -7.31 -5.04 6.67
CA VAL A 91 -8.76 -5.02 6.43
C VAL A 91 -9.09 -4.00 5.35
N CYS A 92 -9.99 -4.34 4.45
CA CYS A 92 -10.45 -3.43 3.41
C CYS A 92 -11.08 -2.15 3.99
N LYS A 93 -10.56 -0.99 3.58
CA LYS A 93 -11.04 0.32 4.02
C LYS A 93 -12.49 0.65 3.65
N TYR A 94 -13.06 -0.05 2.66
CA TYR A 94 -14.46 0.12 2.27
C TYR A 94 -15.42 -0.77 3.07
N GLY A 95 -14.93 -1.47 4.11
CA GLY A 95 -15.77 -2.22 5.03
C GLY A 95 -16.49 -3.42 4.41
N CYS A 96 -15.95 -4.02 3.35
CA CYS A 96 -16.55 -5.21 2.72
C CYS A 96 -16.25 -6.54 3.45
N GLY A 97 -15.46 -6.49 4.54
CA GLY A 97 -15.03 -7.68 5.29
C GLY A 97 -13.85 -8.44 4.68
N HIS A 98 -13.33 -8.03 3.52
CA HIS A 98 -12.15 -8.64 2.92
C HIS A 98 -10.86 -8.31 3.70
N VAL A 99 -9.99 -9.30 3.85
CA VAL A 99 -8.68 -9.19 4.50
C VAL A 99 -7.62 -9.80 3.58
N SER A 100 -6.50 -9.09 3.38
CA SER A 100 -5.36 -9.57 2.59
C SER A 100 -4.05 -8.94 3.05
N GLY A 101 -2.92 -9.39 2.52
CA GLY A 101 -1.61 -8.83 2.80
C GLY A 101 -1.45 -7.40 2.28
N GLY A 102 -0.52 -6.63 2.87
CA GLY A 102 -0.33 -5.21 2.55
C GLY A 102 -0.08 -4.91 1.07
N SER A 103 0.57 -5.80 0.32
CA SER A 103 0.79 -5.59 -1.12
C SER A 103 -0.36 -6.04 -2.02
N GLU A 104 -1.30 -6.82 -1.49
CA GLU A 104 -2.42 -7.37 -2.24
C GLU A 104 -3.70 -6.54 -2.09
N ILE A 105 -3.89 -5.88 -0.94
CA ILE A 105 -5.11 -5.10 -0.64
C ILE A 105 -5.40 -4.03 -1.70
N GLY A 106 -4.37 -3.45 -2.30
CA GLY A 106 -4.52 -2.47 -3.39
C GLY A 106 -5.20 -3.03 -4.64
N ASN A 107 -5.02 -4.33 -4.95
CA ASN A 107 -5.68 -4.98 -6.07
C ASN A 107 -7.17 -5.18 -5.77
N HIS A 108 -7.50 -5.61 -4.55
CA HIS A 108 -8.87 -5.70 -4.08
C HIS A 108 -9.58 -4.33 -4.13
N GLU A 109 -8.95 -3.27 -3.62
CA GLU A 109 -9.53 -1.92 -3.59
C GLU A 109 -9.86 -1.32 -4.97
N LYS A 110 -9.30 -1.87 -6.06
CA LYS A 110 -9.67 -1.45 -7.43
C LYS A 110 -11.05 -1.96 -7.83
N GLN A 111 -11.45 -3.13 -7.34
CA GLN A 111 -12.66 -3.86 -7.72
C GLN A 111 -13.55 -4.19 -6.52
N CYS A 112 -13.35 -3.49 -5.39
CA CYS A 112 -14.07 -3.78 -4.16
C CYS A 112 -15.58 -3.52 -4.36
N PRO A 113 -16.47 -4.48 -4.01
CA PRO A 113 -17.91 -4.33 -4.21
C PRO A 113 -18.48 -3.13 -3.45
N ASN A 114 -17.94 -2.81 -2.28
CA ASN A 114 -18.42 -1.69 -1.45
C ASN A 114 -17.79 -0.34 -1.82
N LYS A 115 -16.91 -0.28 -2.82
CA LYS A 115 -16.34 0.98 -3.29
C LYS A 115 -17.41 1.80 -3.99
N ILE A 116 -17.69 2.98 -3.46
CA ILE A 116 -18.56 3.97 -4.10
C ILE A 116 -17.77 4.70 -5.19
N LEU A 117 -18.33 4.72 -6.40
CA LEU A 117 -17.77 5.36 -7.57
C LEU A 117 -18.71 6.46 -8.05
N LYS A 118 -18.13 7.59 -8.44
CA LYS A 118 -18.83 8.75 -8.99
C LYS A 118 -18.67 8.82 -10.50
N CYS A 119 -19.78 8.98 -11.21
CA CYS A 119 -19.76 9.12 -12.66
C CYS A 119 -19.15 10.46 -13.06
N LYS A 120 -18.35 10.46 -14.13
CA LYS A 120 -17.76 11.69 -14.68
C LYS A 120 -18.66 12.40 -15.68
N TYR A 121 -19.66 11.71 -16.22
CA TYR A 121 -20.54 12.20 -17.28
C TYR A 121 -21.92 12.64 -16.76
N CYS A 122 -22.27 12.23 -15.54
CA CYS A 122 -23.52 12.61 -14.89
C CYS A 122 -23.37 12.56 -13.35
N ASN A 123 -24.47 12.80 -12.64
CA ASN A 123 -24.48 12.85 -11.17
C ASN A 123 -24.67 11.49 -10.48
N PHE A 124 -24.58 10.37 -11.21
CA PHE A 124 -24.75 9.04 -10.61
C PHE A 124 -23.58 8.70 -9.68
N GLU A 125 -23.91 8.17 -8.50
CA GLU A 125 -22.97 7.62 -7.53
C GLU A 125 -23.50 6.28 -7.03
N GLY A 126 -22.63 5.27 -6.94
CA GLY A 126 -23.06 3.94 -6.51
C GLY A 126 -21.91 2.99 -6.27
N VAL A 127 -22.23 1.84 -5.66
CA VAL A 127 -21.29 0.73 -5.44
C VAL A 127 -20.79 0.13 -6.75
N TYR A 128 -19.66 -0.58 -6.73
CA TYR A 128 -18.95 -1.05 -7.92
C TYR A 128 -19.85 -1.70 -8.98
N ASN A 129 -20.70 -2.65 -8.59
CA ASN A 129 -21.59 -3.34 -9.53
C ASN A 129 -22.66 -2.42 -10.14
N SER A 130 -23.34 -1.62 -9.31
CA SER A 130 -24.34 -0.66 -9.77
C SER A 130 -23.72 0.41 -10.69
N PHE A 131 -22.48 0.82 -10.39
CA PHE A 131 -21.72 1.74 -11.21
C PHE A 131 -21.35 1.16 -12.57
N LEU A 132 -20.87 -0.09 -12.62
CA LEU A 132 -20.59 -0.76 -13.90
C LEU A 132 -21.85 -0.84 -14.78
N GLN A 133 -22.98 -1.23 -14.20
CA GLN A 133 -24.27 -1.27 -14.90
C GLN A 133 -24.67 0.12 -15.40
N HIS A 134 -24.50 1.17 -14.59
CA HIS A 134 -24.77 2.54 -15.00
C HIS A 134 -23.91 2.96 -16.20
N ILE A 135 -22.60 2.71 -16.18
CA ILE A 135 -21.69 3.08 -17.27
C ILE A 135 -22.02 2.30 -18.56
N ILE A 136 -22.30 0.99 -18.47
CA ILE A 136 -22.68 0.17 -19.63
C ILE A 136 -24.02 0.61 -20.22
N ASN A 137 -25.01 0.99 -19.41
CA ASN A 137 -26.34 1.27 -19.92
C ASN A 137 -26.55 2.73 -20.35
N GLN A 138 -25.87 3.69 -19.71
CA GLN A 138 -26.07 5.12 -19.97
C GLN A 138 -24.90 5.79 -20.66
N HIS A 139 -23.69 5.21 -20.57
CA HIS A 139 -22.47 5.84 -21.06
C HIS A 139 -21.59 4.91 -21.91
N VAL A 140 -22.17 3.91 -22.57
CA VAL A 140 -21.42 2.97 -23.43
C VAL A 140 -20.70 3.68 -24.57
N ASN A 141 -21.32 4.68 -25.19
CA ASN A 141 -20.73 5.41 -26.29
C ASN A 141 -19.45 6.14 -25.87
N GLN A 142 -19.40 6.66 -24.64
CA GLN A 142 -18.21 7.30 -24.08
C GLN A 142 -17.08 6.28 -23.89
N ILE A 143 -17.39 5.02 -23.54
CA ILE A 143 -16.38 3.95 -23.48
C ILE A 143 -15.84 3.66 -24.88
N VAL A 144 -16.72 3.44 -25.87
CA VAL A 144 -16.33 3.12 -27.25
C VAL A 144 -15.42 4.20 -27.84
N GLN A 145 -15.76 5.47 -27.64
CA GLN A 145 -14.94 6.60 -28.09
C GLN A 145 -13.52 6.66 -27.47
N LEU A 146 -13.30 6.07 -26.30
CA LEU A 146 -11.96 5.99 -25.69
C LEU A 146 -11.07 4.96 -26.39
N PHE A 147 -11.65 3.94 -27.02
CA PHE A 147 -10.91 2.91 -27.75
C PHE A 147 -10.72 3.25 -29.24
N GLU A 148 -11.63 4.03 -29.83
CA GLU A 148 -11.51 4.48 -31.23
C GLU A 148 -10.46 5.59 -31.43
N LYS A 149 -10.12 6.35 -30.39
CA LYS A 149 -9.12 7.45 -30.45
C LYS A 149 -7.65 6.99 -30.33
N GLN A 150 -7.35 5.73 -30.63
CA GLN A 150 -5.97 5.20 -30.61
C GLN A 150 -5.26 5.22 -31.97
N GLU A 151 -5.61 6.17 -32.84
CA GLU A 151 -4.83 6.51 -34.06
C GLU A 151 -4.27 7.94 -33.97
#